data_AF-A0A1F8EF47-F1
#
_entry.id   AF-A0A1F8EF47-F1
#
_cell.length_a   1.000
_cell.length_b   1.000
_cell.length_c   1.000
_cell.angle_alpha   90.00
_cell.angle_beta   90.00
_cell.angle_gamma   90.00
#
_symmetry.space_group_name_H-M   'P 1'
#
loop_
_entity.id
_entity.type
_entity.pdbx_description
1 polymer ?
#
loop_
_entity_poly.entity_id
_entity_poly.type
_entity_poly.pdbx_seq_one_letter_code
_entity_poly.pdbx_strand_id
1 'polypeptide(L)' 'MESFFEDNFKVTNGPDLFVYFGKDGKYSSEARIGALKGNIGGQNYEVSESINPEEYNEVWVWCRAFSVPFSSAVLK' A
#
# COMPACT_ATOMS: atom_id res chain seq x y z
N MET A 1 5.83 6.06 12.79
CA MET A 1 5.84 4.74 12.11
C MET A 1 4.43 4.20 12.23
N GLU A 2 3.74 4.06 11.10
CA GLU A 2 2.34 3.65 11.04
C GLU A 2 2.20 2.25 10.45
N SER A 3 1.30 1.47 11.04
CA SER A 3 0.95 0.12 10.61
C SER A 3 -0.24 0.19 9.65
N PHE A 4 -0.01 -0.06 8.36
CA PHE A 4 -1.09 -0.10 7.34
C PHE A 4 -1.64 -1.51 7.11
N PHE A 5 -0.93 -2.52 7.62
CA PHE A 5 -1.29 -3.93 7.46
C PHE A 5 -1.26 -4.61 8.82
N GLU A 6 -2.35 -5.28 9.18
CA GLU A 6 -2.44 -6.10 10.40
C GLU A 6 -1.77 -7.48 10.22
N ASP A 7 -1.58 -8.22 11.32
CA ASP A 7 -0.91 -9.53 11.34
C ASP A 7 -1.55 -10.57 10.42
N ASN A 8 -2.85 -10.43 10.12
CA ASN A 8 -3.59 -11.31 9.21
C ASN A 8 -3.45 -10.92 7.73
N PHE A 9 -2.64 -9.91 7.40
CA PHE A 9 -2.40 -9.54 6.01
C PHE A 9 -1.77 -10.70 5.25
N LYS A 10 -2.37 -11.05 4.12
CA LYS A 10 -1.87 -12.07 3.20
C LYS A 10 -2.11 -11.61 1.76
N VAL A 11 -1.05 -11.54 0.99
CA VAL A 11 -1.07 -11.21 -0.43
C VAL A 11 -0.20 -12.21 -1.18
N THR A 12 -0.52 -12.44 -2.45
CA THR A 12 0.29 -13.31 -3.31
C THR A 12 1.64 -12.64 -3.58
N ASN A 13 2.73 -13.40 -3.53
CA ASN A 13 4.04 -12.88 -3.89
C ASN A 13 4.04 -12.41 -5.35
N GLY A 14 4.55 -11.20 -5.58
CA GLY A 14 4.76 -10.64 -6.91
C GLY A 14 6.21 -10.16 -7.05
N PRO A 15 6.74 -10.10 -8.28
CA PRO A 15 8.17 -9.82 -8.51
C PRO A 15 8.57 -8.37 -8.19
N ASP A 16 7.64 -7.40 -8.28
CA ASP A 16 7.92 -5.98 -8.08
C ASP A 16 6.67 -5.26 -7.54
N LEU A 17 6.34 -5.49 -6.27
CA LEU A 17 5.15 -4.95 -5.59
C LEU A 17 5.49 -3.71 -4.77
N PHE A 18 4.69 -2.67 -4.92
CA PHE A 18 4.80 -1.41 -4.19
C PHE A 18 3.46 -1.04 -3.55
N VAL A 19 3.55 -0.36 -2.42
CA VAL A 19 2.42 0.12 -1.65
C VAL A 19 2.23 1.62 -1.90
N TYR A 20 0.99 1.98 -2.21
CA TYR A 20 0.52 3.34 -2.46
C TYR A 20 -0.75 3.59 -1.66
N PHE A 21 -1.06 4.85 -1.41
CA PHE A 21 -2.41 5.20 -0.95
C PHE A 21 -3.39 5.34 -2.12
N GLY A 22 -4.66 5.20 -1.79
CA GLY A 22 -5.79 5.45 -2.68
C GLY A 22 -6.89 6.20 -1.96
N LYS A 23 -7.75 6.84 -2.75
CA LYS A 23 -8.90 7.60 -2.28
C LYS A 23 -10.11 7.31 -3.14
N ASP A 24 -11.26 7.03 -2.53
CA ASP A 24 -12.54 6.84 -3.22
C ASP A 24 -12.45 5.82 -4.40
N GLY A 25 -11.79 4.69 -4.18
CA GLY A 25 -11.57 3.64 -5.18
C GLY A 25 -10.53 3.98 -6.25
N LYS A 26 -9.77 5.07 -6.09
CA LYS A 26 -8.71 5.48 -7.02
C LYS A 26 -7.34 5.42 -6.37
N TYR A 27 -6.42 4.71 -7.02
CA TYR A 27 -5.00 4.73 -6.70
C TYR A 27 -4.40 6.14 -6.90
N SER A 28 -3.53 6.56 -5.98
CA SER A 28 -2.77 7.81 -6.08
C SER A 28 -1.29 7.53 -6.35
N SER A 29 -0.81 7.88 -7.54
CA SER A 29 0.58 7.69 -7.94
C SER A 29 1.58 8.52 -7.15
N GLU A 30 1.13 9.66 -6.63
CA GLU A 30 1.93 10.60 -5.85
C GLU A 30 2.07 10.15 -4.39
N ALA A 31 1.15 9.32 -3.90
CA ALA A 31 1.09 8.87 -2.52
C ALA A 31 1.80 7.52 -2.34
N ARG A 32 3.04 7.42 -2.82
CA ARG A 32 3.85 6.20 -2.70
C ARG A 32 4.40 6.06 -1.29
N ILE A 33 4.13 4.90 -0.68
CA ILE A 33 4.60 4.56 0.66
C ILE A 33 5.97 3.87 0.58
N GLY A 34 6.08 2.82 -0.26
CA GLY A 34 7.30 2.02 -0.30
C GLY A 34 7.16 0.72 -1.08
N ALA A 35 8.26 -0.05 -1.18
CA ALA A 35 8.22 -1.40 -1.71
C ALA A 35 7.56 -2.33 -0.68
N LEU A 36 6.72 -3.26 -1.13
CA LEU A 36 6.10 -4.26 -0.27
C LEU A 36 7.21 -5.12 0.38
N LYS A 37 7.35 -5.06 1.71
CA LYS A 37 8.44 -5.74 2.43
C LYS A 37 8.19 -7.24 2.60
N GLY A 38 6.93 -7.65 2.66
CA GLY A 38 6.50 -9.01 2.90
C GLY A 38 5.09 -9.27 2.36
N ASN A 39 4.80 -10.53 2.11
CA ASN A 39 3.53 -10.97 1.56
C ASN A 39 2.59 -11.58 2.62
N ILE A 40 3.07 -11.72 3.86
CA ILE A 40 2.33 -12.22 5.02
C ILE A 40 2.76 -11.42 6.25
N GLY A 41 1.79 -11.09 7.12
CA GLY A 41 2.05 -10.43 8.40
C GLY A 41 1.99 -8.90 8.32
N GLY A 42 1.92 -8.29 9.50
CA GLY A 42 1.80 -6.85 9.63
C GLY A 42 3.04 -6.12 9.13
N GLN A 43 2.82 -4.99 8.48
CA GLN A 43 3.91 -4.22 7.87
C GLN A 43 3.81 -2.74 8.23
N ASN A 44 4.96 -2.24 8.68
CA ASN A 44 5.16 -0.85 9.05
C ASN A 44 5.91 -0.12 7.96
N TYR A 45 5.38 1.03 7.59
CA TYR A 45 5.98 1.91 6.61
C TYR A 45 6.20 3.30 7.20
N GLU A 46 7.25 3.95 6.70
CA GLU A 46 7.51 5.35 6.96
C GLU A 46 6.85 6.15 5.84
N VAL A 47 5.82 6.91 6.20
CA VAL A 47 5.18 7.85 5.31
C VAL A 47 5.97 9.15 5.36
N SER A 48 6.32 9.70 4.20
CA SER A 48 6.98 11.00 4.14
C SER A 48 6.04 12.10 4.64
N GLU A 49 6.58 13.13 5.29
CA GLU A 49 5.78 14.26 5.83
C GLU A 49 4.95 14.99 4.75
N SER A 50 5.31 14.84 3.48
CA SER A 50 4.58 15.38 2.33
C SER A 50 3.28 14.62 2.00
N ILE A 51 3.06 13.44 2.58
CA ILE A 51 1.87 12.60 2.35
C ILE A 51 1.08 12.57 3.64
N ASN A 52 -0.14 13.11 3.63
CA ASN A 52 -1.05 13.01 4.76
C ASN A 52 -1.90 11.72 4.64
N PRO A 53 -1.66 10.69 5.45
CA PRO A 53 -2.44 9.44 5.39
C PRO A 53 -3.92 9.65 5.71
N GLU A 54 -4.28 10.68 6.49
CA GLU A 54 -5.68 10.99 6.81
C GLU A 54 -6.49 11.45 5.58
N GLU A 55 -5.83 11.89 4.50
CA GLU A 55 -6.50 12.26 3.26
C GLU A 55 -6.93 11.05 2.43
N TYR A 56 -6.45 9.85 2.77
CA TYR A 56 -6.65 8.61 2.05
C TYR A 56 -7.43 7.61 2.91
N ASN A 57 -8.38 6.90 2.28
CA ASN A 57 -9.20 5.88 2.94
C ASN A 57 -8.81 4.47 2.49
N GLU A 58 -7.83 4.32 1.60
CA GLU A 58 -7.45 3.04 1.00
C GLU A 58 -5.94 2.93 0.83
N VAL A 59 -5.45 1.70 0.84
CA VAL A 59 -4.08 1.33 0.48
C VAL A 59 -4.13 0.38 -0.71
N TRP A 60 -3.29 0.64 -1.70
CA TRP A 60 -3.22 -0.08 -2.96
C TRP A 60 -1.83 -0.70 -3.11
N VAL A 61 -1.82 -1.99 -3.42
CA VAL A 61 -0.62 -2.73 -3.83
C VAL A 61 -0.59 -2.74 -5.35
N TRP A 62 0.44 -2.14 -5.93
CA TRP A 62 0.62 -2.05 -7.37
C TRP A 62 1.84 -2.85 -7.82
N CYS A 63 1.69 -3.60 -8.91
CA CYS A 63 2.83 -4.27 -9.51
C CYS A 63 3.44 -3.38 -10.60
N ARG A 64 4.62 -2.84 -10.35
CA ARG A 64 5.29 -1.94 -11.29
C ARG A 64 5.77 -2.66 -12.55
N ALA A 65 6.25 -3.90 -12.43
CA ALA A 65 6.69 -4.72 -13.56
C ALA A 65 5.61 -4.90 -14.64
N PHE A 66 4.34 -5.04 -14.23
CA PHE A 66 3.21 -5.25 -15.15
C PHE A 66 2.31 -4.02 -15.26
N SER A 67 2.56 -2.96 -14.50
CA SER A 67 1.74 -1.75 -14.43
C SER A 67 0.25 -2.03 -14.23
N VAL A 68 -0.06 -2.92 -13.28
CA VAL A 68 -1.44 -3.32 -12.94
C VAL A 68 -1.69 -3.22 -11.43
N PRO A 69 -2.94 -2.93 -11.02
CA PRO A 69 -3.33 -3.04 -9.62
C PRO A 69 -3.30 -4.51 -9.22
N PHE A 70 -2.64 -4.79 -8.10
CA PHE A 70 -2.50 -6.15 -7.58
C PHE A 70 -3.54 -6.46 -6.51
N SER A 71 -3.69 -5.56 -5.54
CA SER A 71 -4.68 -5.66 -4.48
C SER A 71 -4.95 -4.29 -3.87
N SER A 72 -6.08 -4.10 -3.21
CA SER A 72 -6.36 -2.92 -2.40
C SER A 72 -7.03 -3.31 -1.09
N ALA A 73 -6.85 -2.48 -0.07
CA ALA A 73 -7.49 -2.62 1.24
C ALA A 73 -7.97 -1.26 1.71
N VAL A 74 -9.13 -1.22 2.37
CA VAL A 74 -9.67 0.00 2.97
C VAL A 74 -9.00 0.20 4.33
N LEU A 75 -8.50 1.41 4.58
CA LEU A 75 -7.96 1.83 5.87
C LEU A 75 -9.14 2.17 6.78
N LYS A 76 -9.11 1.67 8.03
CA LYS A 76 -10.18 1.85 9.02
C LYS A 76 -9.81 2.87 10.07
#